data_AF-A0A8C8B7J3-F1
#
_entry.id   AF-A0A8C8B7J3-F1
#
_cell.length_a   1.000
_cell.length_b   1.000
_cell.length_c   1.000
_cell.angle_alpha   90.00
_cell.angle_beta   90.00
_cell.angle_gamma   90.00
#
_symmetry.space_group_name_H-M   'P 1'
#
loop_
_entity.id
_entity.type
_entity.pdbx_description
1 polymer ?
#
loop_
_entity_poly.entity_id
_entity_poly.type
_entity_poly.pdbx_seq_one_letter_code
_entity_poly.pdbx_strand_id
1 'polypeptide(L)'
;LLRNFPFCIMSVNITRIVIQALREERLSRECNRRQQVIAVLNDLYAGAFLQLYRVWKWQHKTIADSGLLLKELELSAKKKPKRLLKSLEVYVSRSAAAHGRQPPSSPSPGAELGFTGLSDLRDGVWGE
;
A
#
# COMPACT_ATOMS: atom_id res chain seq x y z
N LEU A 1 -7.81 25.15 6.48
CA LEU A 1 -8.30 23.95 7.20
C LEU A 1 -7.76 22.70 6.53
N LEU A 2 -6.91 21.92 7.20
CA LEU A 2 -6.42 20.64 6.69
C LEU A 2 -7.61 19.66 6.61
N ARG A 3 -7.90 19.10 5.43
CA ARG A 3 -8.96 18.09 5.29
C ARG A 3 -8.40 16.72 5.67
N ASN A 4 -9.03 16.06 6.64
CA ASN A 4 -8.62 14.73 7.09
C ASN A 4 -8.62 13.75 5.92
N PHE A 5 -7.54 13.00 5.80
CA PHE A 5 -7.44 11.93 4.82
C PHE A 5 -8.11 10.66 5.38
N PRO A 6 -9.11 10.08 4.70
CA PRO A 6 -9.84 8.90 5.20
C PRO A 6 -9.00 7.62 5.03
N PHE A 7 -7.98 7.46 5.87
CA PHE A 7 -6.92 6.46 5.75
C PHE A 7 -7.45 5.03 5.55
N CYS A 8 -8.32 4.55 6.45
CA CYS A 8 -8.80 3.17 6.42
C CYS A 8 -9.67 2.87 5.18
N ILE A 9 -10.65 3.73 4.88
CA ILE A 9 -11.53 3.54 3.73
C ILE A 9 -10.73 3.59 2.42
N MET A 10 -9.74 4.48 2.31
CA MET A 10 -8.86 4.54 1.14
C MET A 10 -7.98 3.30 1.01
N SER A 11 -7.43 2.80 2.13
CA SER A 11 -6.67 1.55 2.19
C SER A 11 -7.46 0.39 1.57
N VAL A 12 -8.71 0.18 2.02
CA VAL A 12 -9.57 -0.90 1.52
C VAL A 12 -9.81 -0.78 0.01
N ASN A 13 -10.08 0.44 -0.47
CA ASN A 13 -10.25 0.69 -1.90
C ASN A 13 -8.98 0.41 -2.71
N ILE A 14 -7.81 0.81 -2.20
CA ILE A 14 -6.53 0.54 -2.86
C ILE A 14 -6.25 -0.96 -2.90
N THR A 15 -6.51 -1.69 -1.81
CA THR A 15 -6.38 -3.16 -1.79
C THR A 15 -7.22 -3.79 -2.90
N ARG A 16 -8.49 -3.38 -3.05
CA ARG A 16 -9.36 -3.84 -4.14
C ARG A 16 -8.75 -3.57 -5.52
N ILE A 17 -8.26 -2.36 -5.76
CA ILE A 17 -7.63 -1.97 -7.04
C ILE A 17 -6.40 -2.84 -7.35
N VAL A 18 -5.53 -3.05 -6.36
CA VAL A 18 -4.29 -3.82 -6.51
C VAL A 18 -4.59 -5.29 -6.84
N ILE A 19 -5.53 -5.91 -6.11
CA ILE A 19 -5.96 -7.29 -6.37
C ILE A 19 -6.61 -7.43 -7.74
N GLN A 20 -7.40 -6.44 -8.18
CA GLN A 20 -7.96 -6.45 -9.53
C GLN A 20 -6.89 -6.34 -10.61
N ALA A 21 -5.89 -5.46 -10.43
CA ALA A 21 -4.78 -5.35 -11.37
C ALA A 21 -3.98 -6.66 -11.49
N LEU A 22 -3.82 -7.41 -10.39
CA LEU A 22 -3.23 -8.74 -10.42
C LEU A 22 -4.10 -9.74 -11.19
N ARG A 23 -5.41 -9.81 -10.87
CA ARG A 23 -6.35 -10.74 -11.52
C ARG A 23 -6.48 -10.48 -13.03
N GLU A 24 -6.35 -9.23 -13.44
CA GLU A 24 -6.30 -8.82 -14.86
C GLU A 24 -4.89 -8.94 -15.47
N GLU A 25 -3.97 -9.65 -14.80
CA GLU A 25 -2.61 -9.95 -15.27
C GLU A 25 -1.74 -8.71 -15.58
N ARG A 26 -2.12 -7.53 -15.08
CA ARG A 26 -1.40 -6.26 -15.36
C ARG A 26 -0.02 -6.22 -14.71
N LEU A 27 0.23 -7.10 -13.74
CA LEU A 27 1.47 -7.19 -12.97
C LEU A 27 2.32 -8.40 -13.33
N SER A 28 1.86 -9.31 -14.19
CA SER A 28 2.52 -10.60 -14.47
C SER A 28 3.98 -10.41 -14.88
N ARG A 29 4.26 -9.45 -15.77
CA ARG A 29 5.63 -9.13 -16.20
C ARG A 29 6.53 -8.67 -15.04
N GLU A 30 5.99 -7.89 -14.11
CA GLU A 30 6.78 -7.36 -12.98
C GLU A 30 6.95 -8.40 -11.88
N CYS A 31 5.90 -9.17 -11.58
CA CYS A 31 5.98 -10.33 -10.68
C CYS A 31 7.02 -11.33 -11.17
N ASN A 32 7.02 -11.67 -12.46
CA ASN A 32 8.00 -12.59 -13.06
C ASN A 32 9.40 -11.98 -13.10
N ARG A 33 9.54 -10.67 -13.32
CA ARG A 33 10.85 -10.00 -13.28
C ARG A 33 11.48 -10.05 -11.88
N ARG A 34 10.68 -9.90 -10.82
CA ARG A 34 11.16 -9.90 -9.43
C ARG A 34 11.10 -11.26 -8.74
N GLN A 35 10.42 -12.24 -9.35
CA GLN A 35 10.12 -13.55 -8.75
C GLN A 35 9.42 -13.43 -7.37
N GLN A 36 8.62 -12.39 -7.18
CA GLN A 36 7.99 -12.07 -5.89
C GLN A 36 6.62 -11.43 -6.10
N VAL A 37 5.54 -12.21 -5.99
CA VAL A 37 4.17 -11.69 -6.19
C VAL A 37 3.78 -10.75 -5.04
N ILE A 38 3.90 -11.22 -3.80
CA ILE A 38 3.46 -10.46 -2.61
C ILE A 38 4.22 -9.13 -2.47
N ALA A 39 5.53 -9.12 -2.70
CA ALA A 39 6.32 -7.89 -2.64
C ALA A 39 5.88 -6.88 -3.72
N VAL A 40 5.62 -7.33 -4.95
CA VAL A 40 5.14 -6.45 -6.03
C VAL A 40 3.75 -5.87 -5.72
N LEU A 41 2.86 -6.66 -5.11
CA LEU A 41 1.55 -6.18 -4.68
C LEU A 41 1.66 -5.14 -3.56
N ASN A 42 2.49 -5.40 -2.55
CA ASN A 42 2.71 -4.49 -1.43
C ASN A 42 3.33 -3.17 -1.90
N ASP A 43 4.30 -3.22 -2.80
CA ASP A 43 4.89 -2.02 -3.41
C ASP A 43 3.85 -1.26 -4.25
N LEU A 44 3.01 -1.95 -5.01
CA LEU A 44 1.96 -1.28 -5.79
C LEU A 44 0.93 -0.63 -4.88
N TYR A 45 0.52 -1.31 -3.80
CA TYR A 45 -0.35 -0.79 -2.76
C TYR A 45 0.25 0.48 -2.14
N ALA A 46 1.50 0.42 -1.66
CA ALA A 46 2.17 1.56 -1.06
C ALA A 46 2.37 2.72 -2.04
N GLY A 47 2.72 2.43 -3.30
CA GLY A 47 2.86 3.43 -4.36
C GLY A 47 1.55 4.11 -4.70
N ALA A 48 0.45 3.35 -4.79
CA ALA A 48 -0.89 3.88 -5.03
C ALA A 48 -1.34 4.76 -3.86
N PHE A 49 -1.10 4.32 -2.63
CA PHE A 49 -1.40 5.07 -1.41
C PHE A 49 -0.64 6.40 -1.36
N LEU A 50 0.67 6.36 -1.65
CA LEU A 50 1.52 7.55 -1.72
C LEU A 50 1.01 8.54 -2.77
N GLN A 51 0.64 8.08 -3.97
CA GLN A 51 0.08 8.93 -5.00
C GLN A 51 -1.23 9.59 -4.53
N LEU A 52 -2.15 8.79 -4.01
CA LEU A 52 -3.46 9.27 -3.57
C LEU A 52 -3.34 10.30 -2.45
N TYR A 53 -2.52 10.02 -1.43
CA TYR A 53 -2.29 10.93 -0.31
C TYR A 53 -1.67 12.25 -0.75
N ARG A 54 -0.70 12.21 -1.68
CA ARG A 54 -0.09 13.42 -2.26
C ARG A 54 -1.11 14.30 -2.97
N VAL A 55 -1.92 13.71 -3.85
CA VAL A 55 -2.98 14.44 -4.56
C VAL A 55 -3.99 15.01 -3.57
N TRP A 56 -4.41 14.22 -2.58
CA TRP A 56 -5.34 14.66 -1.55
C TRP A 56 -4.83 15.90 -0.81
N LYS A 57 -3.58 15.85 -0.36
CA LYS A 57 -2.95 16.92 0.41
C LYS A 57 -2.69 18.18 -0.42
N TRP A 58 -2.12 18.05 -1.62
CA TRP A 58 -1.73 19.20 -2.44
C TRP A 58 -2.91 19.88 -3.14
N GLN A 59 -3.98 19.14 -3.43
CA GLN A 59 -5.15 19.69 -4.10
C GLN A 59 -6.34 19.90 -3.15
N HIS A 60 -6.11 19.83 -1.83
CA HIS A 60 -7.12 20.06 -0.79
C HIS A 60 -8.42 19.25 -1.00
N LYS A 61 -8.27 17.98 -1.38
CA LYS A 61 -9.40 17.11 -1.72
C LYS A 61 -10.27 16.79 -0.51
N THR A 62 -11.51 16.42 -0.80
CA THR A 62 -12.53 16.07 0.16
C THR A 62 -13.09 14.67 -0.11
N ILE A 63 -13.94 14.18 0.80
CA ILE A 63 -14.61 12.88 0.64
C ILE A 63 -15.46 12.86 -0.64
N ALA A 64 -16.04 13.99 -1.05
CA ALA A 64 -16.80 14.08 -2.30
C ALA A 64 -15.95 13.80 -3.55
N ASP A 65 -14.65 14.12 -3.51
CA ASP A 65 -13.72 13.88 -4.62
C ASP A 65 -13.24 12.42 -4.71
N SER A 66 -13.49 11.62 -3.68
CA SER A 66 -12.92 10.27 -3.54
C SER A 66 -13.23 9.35 -4.73
N GLY A 67 -14.46 9.38 -5.23
CA GLY A 67 -14.86 8.52 -6.36
C GLY A 67 -14.05 8.78 -7.63
N LEU A 68 -13.81 10.05 -7.96
CA LEU A 68 -12.99 10.42 -9.12
C LEU A 68 -11.52 10.06 -8.91
N LEU A 69 -10.97 10.36 -7.73
CA LEU A 69 -9.57 10.04 -7.40
C LEU A 69 -9.30 8.53 -7.47
N LEU A 70 -10.22 7.72 -6.94
CA LEU A 70 -10.10 6.26 -6.96
C LEU A 70 -10.17 5.71 -8.39
N LYS A 71 -11.03 6.27 -9.26
CA LYS A 71 -11.12 5.89 -10.67
C LYS A 71 -9.83 6.22 -11.44
N GLU A 72 -9.25 7.39 -11.20
CA GLU A 72 -7.96 7.78 -11.79
C GLU A 72 -6.80 6.91 -11.30
N LEU A 73 -6.81 6.57 -10.01
CA LEU A 73 -5.84 5.68 -9.38
C LEU A 73 -5.94 4.26 -9.95
N GLU A 74 -7.16 3.74 -10.13
CA GLU A 74 -7.41 2.43 -10.74
C GLU A 74 -6.86 2.38 -12.17
N LEU A 75 -7.13 3.41 -12.98
CA LEU A 75 -6.57 3.52 -14.33
C LEU A 75 -5.04 3.55 -14.31
N SER A 76 -4.44 4.27 -13.35
CA SER A 76 -3.00 4.37 -13.19
C SER A 76 -2.38 3.01 -12.81
N ALA A 77 -2.99 2.31 -11.84
CA ALA A 77 -2.55 1.00 -11.38
C ALA A 77 -2.65 -0.06 -12.47
N LYS A 78 -3.73 -0.05 -13.27
CA LYS A 78 -3.93 -1.03 -14.35
C LYS A 78 -3.09 -0.72 -15.58
N LYS A 79 -3.08 0.52 -16.06
CA LYS A 79 -2.41 0.87 -17.33
C LYS A 79 -0.91 1.09 -17.17
N LYS A 80 -0.46 1.62 -16.03
CA LYS A 80 0.92 2.08 -15.83
C LYS A 80 1.48 1.67 -14.46
N PRO A 81 1.40 0.38 -14.04
CA PRO A 81 1.85 -0.07 -12.72
C PRO A 81 3.33 0.26 -12.46
N LYS A 82 4.18 0.17 -13.50
CA LYS A 82 5.61 0.52 -13.41
C LYS A 82 5.86 1.97 -12.96
N ARG A 83 4.98 2.92 -13.32
CA ARG A 83 5.15 4.33 -12.92
C ARG A 83 4.89 4.50 -11.43
N LEU A 84 3.89 3.80 -10.88
CA LEU A 84 3.62 3.77 -9.45
C LEU A 84 4.78 3.17 -8.67
N LEU A 85 5.28 2.01 -9.10
CA LEU A 85 6.42 1.35 -8.49
C LEU A 85 7.67 2.23 -8.49
N LYS A 86 7.98 2.86 -9.64
CA LYS A 86 9.12 3.79 -9.75
C LYS A 86 8.93 5.04 -8.88
N SER A 87 7.71 5.57 -8.80
CA SER A 87 7.39 6.72 -7.93
C SER A 87 7.63 6.39 -6.45
N LEU A 88 7.26 5.18 -6.02
CA LEU A 88 7.53 4.69 -4.67
C LEU A 88 9.03 4.54 -4.42
N GLU A 89 9.75 3.86 -5.31
CA GLU A 89 11.20 3.67 -5.22
C GLU A 89 11.93 5.01 -5.05
N VAL A 90 11.63 5.99 -5.90
CA VAL A 90 12.21 7.34 -5.81
C VAL A 90 11.90 8.00 -4.46
N TYR A 91 10.69 7.83 -3.93
CA TYR A 91 10.32 8.39 -2.63
C TYR A 91 11.08 7.74 -1.47
N VAL A 92 11.20 6.41 -1.47
CA VAL A 92 11.92 5.66 -0.45
C VAL A 92 13.42 5.96 -0.49
N SER A 93 14.03 6.00 -1.69
CA SER A 93 15.45 6.34 -1.81
C SER A 93 15.76 7.75 -1.33
N ARG A 94 14.86 8.72 -1.60
CA ARG A 94 14.99 10.08 -1.06
C ARG A 94 14.85 10.12 0.45
N SER A 95 13.91 9.36 1.04
CA SER A 95 13.74 9.34 2.48
C SER A 95 14.93 8.67 3.18
N ALA A 96 15.48 7.61 2.60
CA ALA A 96 16.68 6.93 3.10
C ALA A 96 17.90 7.85 3.11
N ALA A 97 18.13 8.59 2.01
CA ALA A 97 19.21 9.58 1.94
C ALA A 97 19.02 10.73 2.95
N ALA A 98 17.79 11.17 3.18
CA ALA A 98 17.50 12.25 4.13
C ALA A 98 17.59 11.84 5.61
N HIS A 99 17.39 10.55 5.93
CA HIS A 99 17.32 10.05 7.31
C HIS A 99 18.53 9.21 7.73
N GLY A 100 19.56 9.06 6.89
CA GLY A 100 20.75 8.27 7.21
C GLY A 100 20.45 6.83 7.64
N ARG A 101 19.31 6.27 7.19
CA ARG A 101 18.75 5.03 7.75
C ARG A 101 19.41 3.83 7.06
N GLN A 102 20.13 3.01 7.83
CA GLN A 102 20.50 1.66 7.39
C GLN A 102 19.22 0.89 6.99
N PRO A 103 19.29 0.02 5.96
CA PRO A 103 18.15 -0.80 5.56
C PRO A 103 17.63 -1.61 6.75
N PRO A 104 16.31 -1.89 6.85
CA PRO A 104 15.80 -2.79 7.86
C PRO A 104 16.54 -4.11 7.73
N SER A 105 17.21 -4.53 8.80
CA SER A 105 17.83 -5.85 8.90
C SER A 105 16.79 -6.88 8.50
N SER A 106 17.14 -7.74 7.54
CA SER A 106 16.30 -8.87 7.13
C SER A 106 15.83 -9.62 8.38
N PRO A 107 14.54 -9.97 8.52
CA PRO A 107 14.10 -10.79 9.64
C PRO A 107 14.91 -12.10 9.59
N SER A 108 15.50 -12.46 10.72
CA SER A 108 16.20 -13.73 10.87
C SER A 108 15.26 -14.87 10.45
N PRO A 109 15.74 -15.88 9.70
CA PRO A 109 14.92 -17.04 9.37
C PRO A 109 14.50 -17.70 10.69
N GLY A 110 13.21 -17.57 11.04
CA GLY A 110 12.65 -18.09 12.30
C GLY A 110 11.81 -17.09 13.12
N ALA A 111 11.74 -15.81 12.75
CA ALA A 111 10.80 -14.88 13.39
C ALA A 111 9.37 -15.16 12.88
N GLU A 112 8.68 -16.11 13.51
CA GLU A 112 7.22 -16.20 13.38
C GLU A 112 6.61 -14.88 13.84
N LEU A 113 5.96 -14.20 12.91
CA LEU A 113 5.06 -13.11 13.26
C LEU A 113 3.91 -13.77 14.04
N GLY A 114 3.96 -13.71 15.36
CA GLY A 114 2.90 -14.20 16.24
C GLY A 114 1.58 -13.51 15.89
N PHE A 115 0.78 -14.14 15.04
CA PHE A 115 -0.58 -13.72 14.78
C PHE A 115 -1.47 -14.45 15.77
N THR A 116 -1.67 -13.84 16.94
CA THR A 116 -2.70 -14.28 17.87
C THR A 116 -4.04 -13.89 17.24
N GLY A 117 -4.81 -14.87 16.80
CA GLY A 117 -6.11 -14.64 16.21
C GLY A 117 -7.08 -14.10 17.25
N LEU A 118 -8.11 -13.36 16.83
CA LEU A 118 -9.18 -12.90 17.74
C LEU A 118 -9.85 -14.06 18.50
N SER A 119 -9.80 -15.27 17.94
CA SER A 119 -10.29 -16.51 18.57
C SER A 119 -9.46 -16.95 19.77
N ASP A 120 -8.17 -16.61 19.82
CA ASP A 120 -7.23 -17.02 20.87
C ASP A 120 -7.30 -16.10 22.12
N LEU A 121 -8.04 -15.00 22.02
CA LEU A 121 -8.22 -14.00 23.08
C LEU A 121 -9.39 -14.29 24.02
N ARG A 122 -10.15 -15.38 23.81
CA ARG A 122 -11.45 -15.59 24.47
C ARG A 122 -11.42 -16.39 25.78
N ASP A 123 -10.27 -16.83 26.28
CA ASP A 123 -10.24 -17.66 27.50
C ASP A 123 -9.70 -16.96 28.75
N GLY A 124 -9.62 -15.63 28.77
CA GLY A 124 -8.83 -14.91 29.79
C GLY A 124 -9.55 -14.03 30.82
N VAL A 125 -10.70 -13.42 30.54
CA VAL A 125 -11.27 -12.40 31.46
C VAL A 125 -12.79 -12.31 31.35
N TRP A 126 -13.52 -13.19 32.05
CA TRP A 126 -14.90 -12.96 32.50
C TRP A 126 -15.15 -13.70 33.82
N GLY A 127 -14.47 -13.27 34.87
CA GLY A 127 -14.72 -13.75 36.23
C GLY A 127 -13.84 -13.00 37.22
N GLU A 128 -14.33 -11.87 37.73
CA GLU A 128 -14.66 -11.61 39.14
C GLU A 128 -15.39 -10.26 39.25
#